data_AF-A0A3Q8FIX2-F1
#
_entry.id   AF-A0A3Q8FIX2-F1
#
_cell.length_a   1.000
_cell.length_b   1.000
_cell.length_c   1.000
_cell.angle_alpha   90.00
_cell.angle_beta   90.00
_cell.angle_gamma   90.00
#
_symmetry.space_group_name_H-M   'P 1'
#
loop_
_entity.id
_entity.type
_entity.pdbx_description
1 polymer ?
#
loop_
_entity_poly.entity_id
_entity_poly.type
_entity_poly.pdbx_seq_one_letter_code
_entity_poly.pdbx_strand_id
1 'polypeptide(L)'
;MEASPLTPDEYERASRTLLQEYLLQASPAQRHIYVARRNHDDSPELLAWLAGRSELDRATALLMYWSLGAAWFAQYASDGDVPEHERDAYAIVQGIEQRYLAGFYADHGLAFDPCNWPGPSAGDHPGLTMRRAVPDTMLAAVVGARAVDPFAEVIDETFDDGLPLDWAAQLQDLAAAMQPDRGPALGDDVAGDVDIYAEAVPPMLSPVAMASDAGWPVLESFLRQASPQQRHQVMLFAEASSLSDALQWLLDQPSLAASSALALYWNLGASWYVPFATIEDVPKSHRYTAAVLRQIEQRLAEGAYADHGLGFDLEWNRPRFPTRWPGREVLRAIPALMWLPRPGQIVEESDEVDFISGLPEDIAEALANARG
;
A
#
# COMPACT_ATOMS: atom_id res chain seq x y z
N MET A 1 -14.74 -31.68 8.16
CA MET A 1 -13.39 -31.69 8.75
C MET A 1 -12.78 -30.39 8.28
N GLU A 2 -12.89 -29.33 9.08
CA GLU A 2 -12.39 -28.00 8.70
C GLU A 2 -10.86 -28.10 8.56
N ALA A 3 -10.34 -27.65 7.41
CA ALA A 3 -8.90 -27.58 7.19
C ALA A 3 -8.32 -26.53 8.15
N SER A 4 -7.24 -26.87 8.84
CA SER A 4 -6.51 -25.88 9.64
C SER A 4 -5.99 -24.77 8.74
N PRO A 5 -5.95 -23.50 9.22
CA PRO A 5 -5.31 -22.42 8.48
C PRO A 5 -3.88 -22.72 8.09
N LEU A 6 -3.44 -22.21 6.94
CA LEU A 6 -2.03 -22.22 6.57
C LEU A 6 -1.24 -21.32 7.54
N THR A 7 -0.07 -21.78 7.95
CA THR A 7 0.90 -20.90 8.61
C THR A 7 1.52 -19.92 7.60
N PRO A 8 2.09 -18.78 8.04
CA PRO A 8 2.78 -17.85 7.15
C PRO A 8 3.85 -18.53 6.27
N ASP A 9 4.67 -19.40 6.85
CA ASP A 9 5.71 -20.15 6.12
C ASP A 9 5.12 -21.12 5.08
N GLU A 10 3.94 -21.69 5.33
CA GLU A 10 3.25 -22.56 4.38
C GLU A 10 2.64 -21.75 3.24
N TYR A 11 2.05 -20.59 3.56
CA TYR A 11 1.53 -19.65 2.57
C TYR A 11 2.64 -19.13 1.66
N GLU A 12 3.75 -18.63 2.22
CA GLU A 12 4.87 -18.11 1.43
C GLU A 12 5.42 -19.19 0.48
N ARG A 13 5.58 -20.43 1.00
CA ARG A 13 6.04 -21.57 0.19
C ARG A 13 5.05 -21.93 -0.92
N ALA A 14 3.75 -21.97 -0.61
CA ALA A 14 2.70 -22.30 -1.57
C ALA A 14 2.59 -21.24 -2.67
N SER A 15 2.54 -19.97 -2.27
CA SER A 15 2.50 -18.81 -3.16
C SER A 15 3.69 -18.79 -4.10
N ARG A 16 4.91 -18.95 -3.57
CA ARG A 16 6.11 -19.04 -4.39
C ARG A 16 6.08 -20.20 -5.38
N THR A 17 5.58 -21.37 -4.95
CA THR A 17 5.46 -22.56 -5.82
C THR A 17 4.49 -22.29 -6.97
N LEU A 18 3.31 -21.74 -6.66
CA LEU A 18 2.29 -21.37 -7.63
C LEU A 18 2.82 -20.37 -8.66
N LEU A 19 3.50 -19.31 -8.20
CA LEU A 19 4.08 -18.30 -9.08
C LEU A 19 5.18 -18.88 -9.98
N GLN A 20 6.03 -19.78 -9.46
CA GLN A 20 7.02 -20.48 -10.28
C GLN A 20 6.36 -21.36 -11.34
N GLU A 21 5.29 -22.08 -10.99
CA GLU A 21 4.53 -22.91 -11.94
C GLU A 21 3.92 -22.07 -13.06
N TYR A 22 3.32 -20.92 -12.73
CA TYR A 22 2.84 -19.96 -13.71
C TYR A 22 3.99 -19.50 -14.62
N LEU A 23 5.07 -18.98 -14.05
CA LEU A 23 6.17 -18.38 -14.81
C LEU A 23 6.88 -19.39 -15.72
N LEU A 24 6.91 -20.67 -15.34
CA LEU A 24 7.40 -21.75 -16.21
C LEU A 24 6.52 -21.94 -17.45
N GLN A 25 5.20 -21.80 -17.32
CA GLN A 25 4.22 -21.99 -18.40
C GLN A 25 3.97 -20.72 -19.21
N ALA A 26 4.21 -19.55 -18.61
CA ALA A 26 3.97 -18.25 -19.21
C ALA A 26 4.76 -18.04 -20.49
N SER A 27 4.12 -17.43 -21.48
CA SER A 27 4.80 -16.94 -22.69
C SER A 27 5.79 -15.81 -22.35
N PRO A 28 6.77 -15.51 -23.22
CA PRO A 28 7.71 -14.40 -23.00
C PRO A 28 7.01 -13.06 -22.69
N ALA A 29 5.90 -12.77 -23.37
CA ALA A 29 5.13 -11.55 -23.14
C ALA A 29 4.37 -11.55 -21.81
N GLN A 30 3.83 -12.70 -21.38
CA GLN A 30 3.20 -12.82 -20.07
C GLN A 30 4.22 -12.61 -18.94
N ARG A 31 5.44 -13.15 -19.09
CA ARG A 31 6.54 -12.85 -18.15
C ARG A 31 6.92 -11.36 -18.17
N HIS A 32 6.88 -10.72 -19.33
CA HIS A 32 7.13 -9.29 -19.47
C HIS A 32 6.08 -8.45 -18.71
N ILE A 33 4.80 -8.77 -18.88
CA ILE A 33 3.69 -8.13 -18.15
C ILE A 33 3.81 -8.37 -16.65
N TYR A 34 4.12 -9.59 -16.23
CA TYR A 34 4.33 -9.94 -14.82
C TYR A 34 5.43 -9.09 -14.18
N VAL A 35 6.59 -8.99 -14.83
CA VAL A 35 7.69 -8.15 -14.33
C VAL A 35 7.30 -6.67 -14.32
N ALA A 36 6.56 -6.19 -15.33
CA ALA A 36 6.20 -4.78 -15.42
C ALA A 36 5.22 -4.32 -14.33
N ARG A 37 4.27 -5.18 -13.93
CA ARG A 37 3.15 -4.79 -13.06
C ARG A 37 3.29 -5.23 -11.61
N ARG A 38 4.07 -6.28 -11.32
CA ARG A 38 4.17 -6.76 -9.94
C ARG A 38 4.77 -5.68 -9.01
N ASN A 39 4.43 -5.76 -7.74
CA ASN A 39 5.20 -5.10 -6.70
C ASN A 39 6.61 -5.72 -6.60
N HIS A 40 7.64 -4.89 -6.61
CA HIS A 40 9.04 -5.32 -6.66
C HIS A 40 9.63 -5.66 -5.30
N ASP A 41 9.01 -5.18 -4.21
CA ASP A 41 9.45 -5.41 -2.84
C ASP A 41 9.05 -6.79 -2.30
N ASP A 42 8.06 -7.42 -2.92
CA ASP A 42 7.59 -8.74 -2.52
C ASP A 42 8.54 -9.85 -2.99
N SER A 43 8.70 -10.90 -2.19
CA SER A 43 9.39 -12.17 -2.56
C SER A 43 10.63 -12.00 -3.45
N PRO A 44 11.68 -11.30 -3.00
CA PRO A 44 12.90 -11.06 -3.79
C PRO A 44 13.53 -12.36 -4.32
N GLU A 45 13.38 -13.47 -3.61
CA GLU A 45 13.86 -14.80 -4.03
C GLU A 45 13.19 -15.32 -5.31
N LEU A 46 11.92 -14.96 -5.57
CA LEU A 46 11.23 -15.33 -6.81
C LEU A 46 11.82 -14.57 -8.00
N LEU A 47 12.14 -13.29 -7.80
CA LEU A 47 12.80 -12.48 -8.82
C LEU A 47 14.23 -12.93 -9.08
N ALA A 48 14.99 -13.22 -8.03
CA ALA A 48 16.32 -13.79 -8.15
C ALA A 48 16.29 -15.11 -8.95
N TRP A 49 15.30 -15.96 -8.66
CA TRP A 49 15.06 -17.20 -9.41
C TRP A 49 14.75 -16.92 -10.89
N LEU A 50 13.83 -15.99 -11.19
CA LEU A 50 13.44 -15.66 -12.56
C LEU A 50 14.62 -15.04 -13.35
N ALA A 51 15.35 -14.11 -12.74
CA ALA A 51 16.55 -13.48 -13.30
C ALA A 51 17.69 -14.48 -13.57
N GLY A 52 17.69 -15.62 -12.87
CA GLY A 52 18.63 -16.72 -13.07
C GLY A 52 18.32 -17.62 -14.27
N ARG A 53 17.21 -17.41 -14.98
CA ARG A 53 16.77 -18.28 -16.08
C ARG A 53 17.28 -17.78 -17.44
N SER A 54 18.02 -18.63 -18.16
CA SER A 54 18.50 -18.27 -19.51
C SER A 54 17.37 -18.17 -20.54
N GLU A 55 16.21 -18.78 -20.27
CA GLU A 55 15.06 -18.69 -21.18
C GLU A 55 14.29 -17.36 -21.05
N LEU A 56 14.61 -16.53 -20.06
CA LEU A 56 14.02 -15.21 -19.90
C LEU A 56 14.41 -14.33 -21.09
N ASP A 57 13.46 -13.57 -21.62
CA ASP A 57 13.70 -12.64 -22.71
C ASP A 57 14.60 -11.48 -22.22
N ARG A 58 15.58 -11.09 -23.03
CA ARG A 58 16.49 -9.99 -22.74
C ARG A 58 15.76 -8.65 -22.50
N ALA A 59 14.70 -8.34 -23.24
CA ALA A 59 13.90 -7.13 -23.01
C ALA A 59 13.24 -7.18 -21.63
N THR A 60 12.74 -8.35 -21.22
CA THR A 60 12.16 -8.56 -19.88
C THR A 60 13.22 -8.49 -18.79
N ALA A 61 14.41 -9.05 -19.00
CA ALA A 61 15.52 -8.92 -18.05
C ALA A 61 15.95 -7.46 -17.89
N LEU A 62 15.99 -6.69 -18.98
CA LEU A 62 16.32 -5.27 -18.93
C LEU A 62 15.24 -4.45 -18.22
N LEU A 63 13.96 -4.73 -18.49
CA LEU A 63 12.83 -4.16 -17.76
C LEU A 63 12.96 -4.44 -16.25
N MET A 64 13.25 -5.69 -15.88
CA MET A 64 13.41 -6.11 -14.49
C MET A 64 14.56 -5.37 -13.78
N TYR A 65 15.69 -5.19 -14.47
CA TYR A 65 16.83 -4.43 -13.97
C TYR A 65 16.44 -3.00 -13.58
N TRP A 66 15.73 -2.30 -14.45
CA TRP A 66 15.31 -0.92 -14.19
C TRP A 66 14.20 -0.84 -13.15
N SER A 67 13.23 -1.74 -13.21
CA SER A 67 12.09 -1.80 -12.28
C SER A 67 12.53 -2.10 -10.83
N LEU A 68 13.65 -2.80 -10.66
CA LEU A 68 14.27 -3.03 -9.34
C LEU A 68 15.11 -1.86 -8.82
N GLY A 69 15.07 -0.69 -9.47
CA GLY A 69 15.76 0.50 -8.97
C GLY A 69 17.24 0.59 -9.34
N ALA A 70 17.64 0.08 -10.51
CA ALA A 70 19.04 0.21 -10.95
C ALA A 70 19.57 1.66 -10.95
N ALA A 71 18.72 2.64 -11.26
CA ALA A 71 19.06 4.06 -11.18
C ALA A 71 19.40 4.49 -9.74
N TRP A 72 18.59 4.09 -8.77
CA TRP A 72 18.83 4.31 -7.33
C TRP A 72 20.17 3.72 -6.90
N PHE A 73 20.40 2.45 -7.25
CA PHE A 73 21.61 1.73 -6.85
C PHE A 73 22.93 2.25 -7.45
N ALA A 74 22.87 3.10 -8.48
CA ALA A 74 24.05 3.74 -9.04
C ALA A 74 24.73 4.71 -8.04
N GLN A 75 24.07 5.10 -6.94
CA GLN A 75 24.65 5.94 -5.90
C GLN A 75 25.66 5.22 -5.00
N TYR A 76 25.65 3.90 -4.94
CA TYR A 76 26.55 3.11 -4.10
C TYR A 76 27.85 2.81 -4.86
N ALA A 77 28.99 3.05 -4.20
CA ALA A 77 30.31 2.81 -4.80
C ALA A 77 30.75 1.36 -4.65
N SER A 78 30.27 0.68 -3.61
CA SER A 78 30.57 -0.71 -3.29
C SER A 78 29.38 -1.38 -2.60
N ASP A 79 29.33 -2.71 -2.65
CA ASP A 79 28.26 -3.52 -2.05
C ASP A 79 28.10 -3.28 -0.54
N GLY A 80 29.20 -2.89 0.14
CA GLY A 80 29.19 -2.58 1.58
C GLY A 80 28.48 -1.27 1.94
N ASP A 81 28.26 -0.39 0.96
CA ASP A 81 27.58 0.90 1.15
C ASP A 81 26.04 0.75 1.08
N VAL A 82 25.54 -0.41 0.64
CA VAL A 82 24.10 -0.67 0.44
C VAL A 82 23.44 -0.99 1.79
N PRO A 83 22.36 -0.28 2.16
CA PRO A 83 21.55 -0.57 3.34
C PRO A 83 21.08 -2.02 3.36
N GLU A 84 21.01 -2.63 4.54
CA GLU A 84 20.71 -4.06 4.69
C GLU A 84 19.40 -4.47 4.03
N HIS A 85 18.35 -3.65 4.14
CA HIS A 85 17.03 -3.90 3.56
C HIS A 85 17.00 -3.84 2.02
N GLU A 86 18.00 -3.24 1.37
CA GLU A 86 18.06 -3.14 -0.09
C GLU A 86 19.01 -4.14 -0.75
N ARG A 87 19.76 -4.92 0.06
CA ARG A 87 20.85 -5.78 -0.46
C ARG A 87 20.36 -6.86 -1.41
N ASP A 88 19.18 -7.42 -1.18
CA ASP A 88 18.64 -8.47 -2.03
C ASP A 88 18.28 -7.93 -3.42
N ALA A 89 17.55 -6.80 -3.48
CA ALA A 89 17.25 -6.12 -4.73
C ALA A 89 18.54 -5.70 -5.46
N TYR A 90 19.51 -5.12 -4.74
CA TYR A 90 20.82 -4.76 -5.29
C TYR A 90 21.56 -5.97 -5.88
N ALA A 91 21.57 -7.11 -5.17
CA ALA A 91 22.21 -8.34 -5.63
C ALA A 91 21.54 -8.90 -6.90
N ILE A 92 20.21 -8.82 -7.00
CA ILE A 92 19.46 -9.20 -8.21
C ILE A 92 19.84 -8.29 -9.38
N VAL A 93 19.85 -6.97 -9.17
CA VAL A 93 20.25 -5.97 -10.17
C VAL A 93 21.67 -6.23 -10.67
N GLN A 94 22.63 -6.47 -9.77
CA GLN A 94 23.99 -6.86 -10.14
C GLN A 94 24.02 -8.16 -10.96
N GLY A 95 23.27 -9.17 -10.52
CA GLY A 95 23.18 -10.45 -11.22
C GLY A 95 22.58 -10.33 -12.63
N ILE A 96 21.58 -9.47 -12.81
CA ILE A 96 20.99 -9.20 -14.13
C ILE A 96 22.01 -8.47 -15.00
N GLU A 97 22.66 -7.41 -14.51
CA GLU A 97 23.66 -6.64 -15.27
C GLU A 97 24.78 -7.56 -15.79
N GLN A 98 25.37 -8.39 -14.92
CA GLN A 98 26.43 -9.32 -15.30
C GLN A 98 25.96 -10.33 -16.36
N ARG A 99 24.79 -10.92 -16.18
CA ARG A 99 24.23 -11.91 -17.13
C ARG A 99 23.85 -11.27 -18.46
N TYR A 100 23.29 -10.06 -18.43
CA TYR A 100 22.91 -9.31 -19.62
C TYR A 100 24.12 -8.97 -20.47
N LEU A 101 25.19 -8.44 -19.84
CA LEU A 101 26.46 -8.16 -20.51
C LEU A 101 27.15 -9.42 -21.06
N ALA A 102 26.95 -10.57 -20.42
CA ALA A 102 27.44 -11.86 -20.89
C ALA A 102 26.59 -12.48 -22.03
N GLY A 103 25.46 -11.86 -22.41
CA GLY A 103 24.57 -12.40 -23.43
C GLY A 103 23.81 -13.66 -23.00
N PHE A 104 23.54 -13.81 -21.70
CA PHE A 104 22.92 -14.99 -21.10
C PHE A 104 21.43 -15.17 -21.44
N TYR A 105 20.70 -14.07 -21.61
CA TYR A 105 19.26 -14.07 -21.81
C TYR A 105 18.86 -14.36 -23.26
N ALA A 106 17.76 -15.07 -23.44
CA ALA A 106 17.21 -15.37 -24.76
C ALA A 106 16.66 -14.12 -25.45
N ASP A 107 16.53 -14.17 -26.76
CA ASP A 107 15.85 -13.16 -27.56
C ASP A 107 14.61 -13.79 -28.20
N HIS A 108 13.43 -13.49 -27.65
CA HIS A 108 12.13 -13.90 -28.19
C HIS A 108 11.45 -12.76 -28.97
N GLY A 109 12.21 -11.72 -29.33
CA GLY A 109 11.77 -10.62 -30.18
C GLY A 109 10.92 -9.55 -29.47
N LEU A 110 10.96 -9.48 -28.14
CA LEU A 110 10.32 -8.39 -27.39
C LEU A 110 11.13 -7.09 -27.49
N ALA A 111 10.42 -5.96 -27.56
CA ALA A 111 11.02 -4.63 -27.53
C ALA A 111 10.88 -4.00 -26.14
N PHE A 112 11.90 -3.27 -25.69
CA PHE A 112 11.85 -2.48 -24.47
C PHE A 112 12.85 -1.32 -24.55
N ASP A 113 12.43 -0.11 -24.18
CA ASP A 113 13.28 1.08 -24.17
C ASP A 113 13.32 1.68 -22.76
N PRO A 114 14.43 1.55 -22.02
CA PRO A 114 14.54 2.06 -20.66
C PRO A 114 14.54 3.59 -20.57
N CYS A 115 14.70 4.31 -21.69
CA CYS A 115 14.62 5.76 -21.75
C CYS A 115 13.23 6.28 -22.17
N ASN A 116 12.34 5.38 -22.61
CA ASN A 116 11.00 5.72 -23.10
C ASN A 116 9.96 4.73 -22.57
N TRP A 117 9.89 4.65 -21.24
CA TRP A 117 9.06 3.73 -20.48
C TRP A 117 8.43 4.49 -19.29
N PRO A 118 7.13 4.32 -19.00
CA PRO A 118 6.44 5.08 -17.95
C PRO A 118 6.69 4.57 -16.51
N GLY A 119 7.28 3.39 -16.34
CA GLY A 119 7.70 2.89 -15.02
C GLY A 119 9.14 3.27 -14.67
N PRO A 120 9.74 2.63 -13.65
CA PRO A 120 11.09 2.98 -13.22
C PRO A 120 12.11 2.85 -14.36
N SER A 121 12.94 3.87 -14.52
CA SER A 121 13.67 4.14 -15.76
C SER A 121 15.10 4.62 -15.54
N ALA A 122 15.87 4.69 -16.62
CA ALA A 122 17.23 5.23 -16.59
C ALA A 122 17.30 6.73 -16.24
N GLY A 123 16.19 7.46 -16.42
CA GLY A 123 16.09 8.90 -16.14
C GLY A 123 15.71 9.23 -14.70
N ASP A 124 15.44 8.22 -13.88
CA ASP A 124 14.96 8.43 -12.52
C ASP A 124 16.06 9.00 -11.62
N HIS A 125 15.63 9.72 -10.59
CA HIS A 125 16.51 10.33 -9.59
C HIS A 125 17.63 11.24 -10.16
N PRO A 126 17.31 12.26 -10.97
CA PRO A 126 18.32 13.12 -11.61
C PRO A 126 19.19 13.94 -10.63
N GLY A 127 18.77 14.06 -9.36
CA GLY A 127 19.51 14.72 -8.30
C GLY A 127 20.53 13.83 -7.58
N LEU A 128 20.54 12.51 -7.82
CA LEU A 128 21.47 11.61 -7.16
C LEU A 128 22.88 11.72 -7.71
N THR A 129 23.85 11.73 -6.81
CA THR A 129 25.26 11.65 -7.20
C THR A 129 25.59 10.20 -7.54
N MET A 130 25.65 9.88 -8.83
CA MET A 130 26.07 8.57 -9.32
C MET A 130 27.53 8.30 -8.94
N ARG A 131 27.76 7.19 -8.24
CA ARG A 131 29.11 6.72 -7.86
C ARG A 131 29.54 5.49 -8.67
N ARG A 132 28.60 4.77 -9.28
CA ARG A 132 28.85 3.73 -10.28
C ARG A 132 28.28 4.14 -11.63
N ALA A 133 29.07 3.97 -12.69
CA ALA A 133 28.58 4.17 -14.05
C ALA A 133 27.68 2.99 -14.46
N VAL A 134 26.50 3.28 -14.99
CA VAL A 134 25.65 2.28 -15.65
C VAL A 134 26.24 2.00 -17.04
N PRO A 135 26.46 0.73 -17.44
CA PRO A 135 26.97 0.41 -18.76
C PRO A 135 26.02 0.89 -19.89
N ASP A 136 26.57 1.43 -20.98
CA ASP A 136 25.79 1.92 -22.13
C ASP A 136 24.83 0.85 -22.69
N THR A 137 25.22 -0.42 -22.65
CA THR A 137 24.40 -1.56 -23.08
C THR A 137 23.10 -1.71 -22.27
N MET A 138 23.07 -1.27 -21.02
CA MET A 138 21.88 -1.27 -20.16
C MET A 138 20.97 -0.06 -20.43
N LEU A 139 21.51 1.01 -21.03
CA LEU A 139 20.75 2.20 -21.45
C LEU A 139 20.16 2.04 -22.86
N ALA A 140 20.68 1.09 -23.64
CA ALA A 140 20.27 0.87 -25.02
C ALA A 140 18.91 0.16 -25.10
N ALA A 141 18.02 0.72 -25.92
CA ALA A 141 16.75 0.06 -26.26
C ALA A 141 16.98 -1.31 -26.90
N VAL A 142 16.22 -2.30 -26.44
CA VAL A 142 16.12 -3.61 -27.09
C VAL A 142 15.16 -3.48 -28.25
N VAL A 143 15.68 -3.62 -29.46
CA VAL A 143 14.88 -3.63 -30.68
C VAL A 143 14.28 -5.01 -30.89
N GLY A 144 12.96 -5.12 -30.69
CA GLY A 144 12.19 -6.33 -30.94
C GLY A 144 11.09 -6.11 -31.97
N ALA A 145 10.61 -7.20 -32.57
CA ALA A 145 9.47 -7.16 -33.49
C ALA A 145 8.12 -6.95 -32.77
N ARG A 146 8.09 -7.20 -31.45
CA ARG A 146 6.87 -7.14 -30.64
C ARG A 146 7.07 -6.19 -29.47
N ALA A 147 6.44 -5.03 -29.53
CA ALA A 147 6.22 -4.20 -28.35
C ALA A 147 5.04 -4.79 -27.55
N VAL A 148 5.23 -4.92 -26.24
CA VAL A 148 4.16 -5.29 -25.30
C VAL A 148 3.92 -4.06 -24.44
N ASP A 149 2.70 -3.54 -24.47
CA ASP A 149 2.26 -2.48 -23.57
C ASP A 149 1.53 -3.13 -22.40
N PRO A 150 2.16 -3.25 -21.22
CA PRO A 150 1.54 -3.88 -20.05
C PRO A 150 0.57 -2.93 -19.34
N PHE A 151 0.41 -1.69 -19.80
CA PHE A 151 -0.58 -0.72 -19.28
C PHE A 151 -1.73 -0.47 -20.27
N ALA A 152 -1.84 -1.28 -21.33
CA ALA A 152 -3.00 -1.24 -22.20
C ALA A 152 -4.24 -1.71 -21.44
N GLU A 153 -5.39 -1.07 -21.70
CA GLU A 153 -6.68 -1.36 -21.04
C GLU A 153 -7.05 -2.86 -21.07
N VAL A 154 -6.73 -3.57 -22.17
CA VAL A 154 -6.96 -5.02 -22.28
C VAL A 154 -6.18 -5.85 -21.25
N ILE A 155 -5.03 -5.33 -20.78
CA ILE A 155 -4.24 -5.97 -19.72
C ILE A 155 -4.95 -5.80 -18.37
N ASP A 156 -5.55 -4.64 -18.10
CA ASP A 156 -6.33 -4.43 -16.88
C ASP A 156 -7.57 -5.34 -16.82
N GLU A 157 -8.17 -5.64 -17.97
CA GLU A 157 -9.31 -6.57 -18.08
C GLU A 157 -8.92 -8.06 -17.92
N THR A 158 -7.64 -8.42 -18.09
CA THR A 158 -7.22 -9.84 -18.20
C THR A 158 -6.09 -10.25 -17.27
N PHE A 159 -5.48 -9.29 -16.58
CA PHE A 159 -4.41 -9.50 -15.62
C PHE A 159 -4.65 -8.69 -14.34
N ASP A 160 -4.27 -9.30 -13.22
CA ASP A 160 -4.20 -8.74 -11.87
C ASP A 160 -2.75 -8.77 -11.38
N ASP A 161 -2.16 -7.61 -11.08
CA ASP A 161 -0.73 -7.44 -10.73
C ASP A 161 0.26 -8.18 -11.66
N GLY A 162 -0.10 -8.23 -12.94
CA GLY A 162 0.70 -8.89 -13.97
C GLY A 162 0.57 -10.41 -14.03
N LEU A 163 -0.34 -10.99 -13.23
CA LEU A 163 -0.80 -12.38 -13.34
C LEU A 163 -2.12 -12.45 -14.11
N PRO A 164 -2.33 -13.44 -14.99
CA PRO A 164 -3.66 -13.71 -15.51
C PRO A 164 -4.66 -13.96 -14.37
N LEU A 165 -5.92 -13.53 -14.55
CA LEU A 165 -6.93 -13.55 -13.48
C LEU A 165 -7.13 -14.93 -12.83
N ASP A 166 -6.98 -16.02 -13.58
CA ASP A 166 -7.10 -17.40 -13.07
C ASP A 166 -5.94 -17.80 -12.13
N TRP A 167 -4.75 -17.24 -12.34
CA TRP A 167 -3.61 -17.43 -11.44
C TRP A 167 -3.67 -16.49 -10.23
N ALA A 168 -4.11 -15.26 -10.43
CA ALA A 168 -4.33 -14.30 -9.34
C ALA A 168 -5.36 -14.82 -8.33
N ALA A 169 -6.49 -15.36 -8.81
CA ALA A 169 -7.52 -15.96 -7.95
C ALA A 169 -6.97 -17.12 -7.08
N GLN A 170 -6.09 -17.96 -7.63
CA GLN A 170 -5.47 -19.04 -6.85
C GLN A 170 -4.51 -18.51 -5.77
N LEU A 171 -3.83 -17.39 -6.02
CA LEU A 171 -2.99 -16.74 -5.03
C LEU A 171 -3.84 -16.12 -3.91
N GLN A 172 -4.98 -15.53 -4.26
CA GLN A 172 -5.96 -15.01 -3.31
C GLN A 172 -6.56 -16.13 -2.43
N ASP A 173 -6.88 -17.29 -3.02
CA ASP A 173 -7.34 -18.48 -2.28
C ASP A 173 -6.30 -18.93 -1.23
N LEU A 174 -5.01 -18.92 -1.58
CA LEU A 174 -3.93 -19.24 -0.64
C LEU A 174 -3.85 -18.21 0.49
N ALA A 175 -4.00 -16.92 0.18
CA ALA A 175 -3.98 -15.85 1.17
C ALA A 175 -5.16 -15.96 2.15
N ALA A 176 -6.35 -16.27 1.64
CA ALA A 176 -7.54 -16.53 2.44
C ALA A 176 -7.37 -17.76 3.35
N ALA A 177 -6.73 -18.82 2.85
CA ALA A 177 -6.46 -20.03 3.64
C ALA A 177 -5.44 -19.81 4.78
N MET A 178 -4.52 -18.85 4.66
CA MET A 178 -3.58 -18.48 5.74
C MET A 178 -4.25 -17.76 6.89
N GLN A 179 -5.25 -16.92 6.59
CA GLN A 179 -5.90 -16.08 7.59
C GLN A 179 -7.42 -16.24 7.49
N PRO A 180 -8.02 -17.38 7.89
CA PRO A 180 -9.46 -17.60 7.78
C PRO A 180 -10.28 -16.66 8.69
N ASP A 181 -9.66 -16.12 9.75
CA ASP A 181 -10.22 -15.09 10.63
C ASP A 181 -10.01 -13.65 10.13
N ARG A 182 -9.07 -13.43 9.17
CA ARG A 182 -9.34 -12.40 8.16
C ARG A 182 -10.48 -13.01 7.36
N GLY A 183 -11.71 -12.79 7.83
CA GLY A 183 -12.87 -13.01 6.98
C GLY A 183 -12.58 -12.43 5.60
N PRO A 184 -13.15 -13.00 4.52
CA PRO A 184 -12.85 -12.63 3.15
C PRO A 184 -12.61 -11.12 3.07
N ALA A 185 -11.52 -10.67 2.43
CA ALA A 185 -11.37 -9.26 2.07
C ALA A 185 -12.69 -8.88 1.43
N LEU A 186 -13.49 -8.18 2.21
CA LEU A 186 -14.95 -8.22 2.20
C LEU A 186 -15.52 -8.57 0.78
N GLY A 187 -15.75 -9.87 0.52
CA GLY A 187 -16.00 -10.48 -0.82
C GLY A 187 -15.42 -11.92 -0.87
N ASP A 188 -16.20 -12.99 -0.92
CA ASP A 188 -17.15 -13.41 -1.99
C ASP A 188 -18.30 -14.26 -1.39
N ASP A 189 -19.53 -14.25 -1.93
CA ASP A 189 -19.96 -15.03 -3.11
C ASP A 189 -20.92 -14.25 -4.07
N VAL A 190 -20.95 -12.90 -4.00
CA VAL A 190 -21.99 -12.08 -4.67
C VAL A 190 -21.41 -10.96 -5.54
N ALA A 191 -20.09 -10.85 -5.66
CA ALA A 191 -19.46 -9.81 -6.48
C ALA A 191 -19.44 -10.24 -7.96
N GLY A 192 -20.49 -9.86 -8.70
CA GLY A 192 -20.40 -9.83 -10.16
C GLY A 192 -19.52 -8.66 -10.60
N ASP A 193 -18.68 -8.89 -11.62
CA ASP A 193 -17.90 -7.94 -12.43
C ASP A 193 -17.74 -6.51 -11.87
N VAL A 194 -17.03 -6.38 -10.75
CA VAL A 194 -16.54 -5.09 -10.27
C VAL A 194 -15.06 -5.25 -9.94
N ASP A 195 -14.29 -4.34 -10.50
CA ASP A 195 -12.85 -4.22 -10.38
C ASP A 195 -12.42 -4.11 -8.89
N ILE A 196 -11.65 -5.10 -8.44
CA ILE A 196 -11.28 -5.38 -7.05
C ILE A 196 -9.87 -4.87 -6.68
N TYR A 197 -9.26 -3.99 -7.50
CA TYR A 197 -8.04 -3.28 -7.09
C TYR A 197 -8.33 -2.25 -5.99
N ALA A 198 -8.49 -2.75 -4.77
CA ALA A 198 -7.83 -2.18 -3.62
C ALA A 198 -7.72 -3.31 -2.61
N GLU A 199 -6.50 -3.58 -2.17
CA GLU A 199 -6.17 -4.16 -0.86
C GLU A 199 -6.70 -3.29 0.30
N ALA A 200 -7.88 -2.69 0.18
CA ALA A 200 -8.48 -1.83 1.17
C ALA A 200 -9.08 -2.71 2.26
N VAL A 201 -8.23 -3.17 3.17
CA VAL A 201 -8.69 -3.43 4.53
C VAL A 201 -9.14 -2.08 5.09
N PRO A 202 -10.40 -1.93 5.55
CA PRO A 202 -10.82 -0.66 6.10
C PRO A 202 -9.92 -0.34 7.31
N PRO A 203 -9.43 0.91 7.43
CA PRO A 203 -8.50 1.27 8.49
C PRO A 203 -9.01 0.82 9.86
N MET A 204 -8.15 0.15 10.62
CA MET A 204 -8.53 -0.43 11.91
C MET A 204 -7.88 0.30 13.07
N LEU A 205 -8.70 0.58 14.08
CA LEU A 205 -8.20 0.91 15.40
C LEU A 205 -8.06 -0.38 16.20
N SER A 206 -6.95 -0.50 16.91
CA SER A 206 -6.78 -1.57 17.89
C SER A 206 -7.32 -1.14 19.26
N PRO A 207 -8.07 -1.99 19.99
CA PRO A 207 -8.41 -1.74 21.38
C PRO A 207 -7.14 -1.71 22.24
N VAL A 208 -6.87 -0.58 22.87
CA VAL A 208 -5.55 -0.25 23.42
C VAL A 208 -5.29 -0.83 24.81
N ALA A 209 -4.02 -1.17 25.07
CA ALA A 209 -3.40 -1.20 26.39
C ALA A 209 -2.28 -0.13 26.43
N MET A 210 -2.61 1.12 26.82
CA MET A 210 -1.75 2.32 26.72
C MET A 210 -0.39 2.20 27.44
N ALA A 211 -0.17 1.12 28.18
CA ALA A 211 0.98 0.90 29.03
C ALA A 211 2.16 0.21 28.33
N SER A 212 2.05 -0.22 27.06
CA SER A 212 3.09 -1.02 26.37
C SER A 212 3.75 -0.38 25.15
N ASP A 213 3.25 0.74 24.62
CA ASP A 213 3.91 1.41 23.48
C ASP A 213 5.06 2.31 23.97
N ALA A 214 6.29 1.94 23.63
CA ALA A 214 7.48 2.71 23.95
C ALA A 214 7.50 4.11 23.29
N GLY A 215 6.74 4.29 22.21
CA GLY A 215 6.54 5.58 21.52
C GLY A 215 5.51 6.50 22.18
N TRP A 216 4.69 5.99 23.12
CA TRP A 216 3.60 6.76 23.72
C TRP A 216 4.06 8.07 24.39
N PRO A 217 5.15 8.12 25.18
CA PRO A 217 5.59 9.38 25.79
C PRO A 217 5.94 10.48 24.77
N VAL A 218 6.47 10.10 23.60
CA VAL A 218 6.77 11.04 22.50
C VAL A 218 5.48 11.61 21.93
N LEU A 219 4.54 10.72 21.58
CA LEU A 219 3.23 11.09 21.05
C LEU A 219 2.45 11.96 22.04
N GLU A 220 2.35 11.56 23.30
CA GLU A 220 1.62 12.30 24.32
C GLU A 220 2.20 13.71 24.53
N SER A 221 3.53 13.82 24.60
CA SER A 221 4.22 15.11 24.75
C SER A 221 3.91 16.06 23.59
N PHE A 222 3.98 15.54 22.35
CA PHE A 222 3.63 16.28 21.14
C PHE A 222 2.16 16.69 21.14
N LEU A 223 1.22 15.75 21.30
CA LEU A 223 -0.21 16.01 21.17
C LEU A 223 -0.74 17.02 22.22
N ARG A 224 -0.16 17.02 23.42
CA ARG A 224 -0.48 18.01 24.47
C ARG A 224 -0.09 19.43 24.06
N GLN A 225 0.98 19.59 23.30
CA GLN A 225 1.50 20.88 22.83
C GLN A 225 0.99 21.26 21.43
N ALA A 226 0.52 20.28 20.66
CA ALA A 226 0.04 20.44 19.30
C ALA A 226 -1.11 21.45 19.22
N SER A 227 -1.02 22.33 18.23
CA SER A 227 -2.09 23.25 17.86
C SER A 227 -3.34 22.49 17.37
N PRO A 228 -4.53 23.13 17.36
CA PRO A 228 -5.72 22.53 16.76
C PRO A 228 -5.50 22.06 15.32
N GLN A 229 -4.71 22.81 14.53
CA GLN A 229 -4.36 22.46 13.16
C GLN A 229 -3.51 21.19 13.08
N GLN A 230 -2.46 21.09 13.90
CA GLN A 230 -1.61 19.88 13.95
C GLN A 230 -2.41 18.65 14.38
N ARG A 231 -3.28 18.79 15.39
CA ARG A 231 -4.19 17.69 15.78
C ARG A 231 -5.17 17.32 14.66
N HIS A 232 -5.62 18.30 13.87
CA HIS A 232 -6.45 18.03 12.70
C HIS A 232 -5.70 17.25 11.62
N GLN A 233 -4.44 17.60 11.34
CA GLN A 233 -3.59 16.86 10.41
C GLN A 233 -3.41 15.41 10.83
N VAL A 234 -3.09 15.15 12.11
CA VAL A 234 -3.02 13.79 12.64
C VAL A 234 -4.33 13.01 12.41
N MET A 235 -5.48 13.62 12.71
CA MET A 235 -6.78 12.94 12.53
C MET A 235 -7.14 12.69 11.06
N LEU A 236 -6.63 13.52 10.16
CA LEU A 236 -6.89 13.46 8.72
C LEU A 236 -5.96 12.47 7.99
N PHE A 237 -4.71 12.36 8.41
CA PHE A 237 -3.65 11.65 7.66
C PHE A 237 -3.02 10.46 8.38
N ALA A 238 -3.26 10.28 9.68
CA ALA A 238 -2.65 9.17 10.41
C ALA A 238 -3.07 7.80 9.85
N GLU A 239 -2.09 6.92 9.68
CA GLU A 239 -2.31 5.49 9.53
C GLU A 239 -2.88 4.93 10.85
N ALA A 240 -4.14 4.46 10.78
CA ALA A 240 -4.94 4.17 11.97
C ALA A 240 -4.34 3.05 12.84
N SER A 241 -3.65 2.08 12.23
CA SER A 241 -2.99 0.97 12.94
C SER A 241 -1.86 1.48 13.83
N SER A 242 -0.97 2.31 13.27
CA SER A 242 0.27 2.76 13.92
C SER A 242 0.05 3.83 14.98
N LEU A 243 -1.06 4.57 14.88
CA LEU A 243 -1.40 5.68 15.77
C LEU A 243 -2.72 5.49 16.52
N SER A 244 -3.20 4.25 16.66
CA SER A 244 -4.45 3.92 17.37
C SER A 244 -4.58 4.62 18.74
N ASP A 245 -3.52 4.59 19.55
CA ASP A 245 -3.48 5.20 20.89
C ASP A 245 -3.63 6.73 20.84
N ALA A 246 -2.92 7.38 19.92
CA ALA A 246 -2.95 8.82 19.73
C ALA A 246 -4.34 9.29 19.27
N LEU A 247 -4.93 8.58 18.31
CA LEU A 247 -6.26 8.89 17.76
C LEU A 247 -7.35 8.74 18.83
N GLN A 248 -7.29 7.68 19.64
CA GLN A 248 -8.22 7.47 20.75
C GLN A 248 -8.08 8.53 21.84
N TRP A 249 -6.84 8.82 22.24
CA TRP A 249 -6.58 9.85 23.24
C TRP A 249 -7.09 11.22 22.78
N LEU A 250 -6.90 11.56 21.50
CA LEU A 250 -7.43 12.80 20.91
C LEU A 250 -8.95 12.84 20.93
N LEU A 251 -9.63 11.74 20.58
CA LEU A 251 -11.09 11.65 20.63
C LEU A 251 -11.64 11.91 22.03
N ASP A 252 -10.90 11.57 23.07
CA ASP A 252 -11.29 11.81 24.46
C ASP A 252 -11.01 13.23 24.96
N GLN A 253 -10.24 14.03 24.21
CA GLN A 253 -9.98 15.41 24.62
C GLN A 253 -11.19 16.31 24.39
N PRO A 254 -11.66 17.05 25.41
CA PRO A 254 -12.74 18.04 25.24
C PRO A 254 -12.32 19.20 24.34
N SER A 255 -11.01 19.39 24.15
CA SER A 255 -10.45 20.41 23.27
C SER A 255 -10.33 19.97 21.81
N LEU A 256 -10.71 18.75 21.44
CA LEU A 256 -10.65 18.31 20.05
C LEU A 256 -11.67 19.08 19.20
N ALA A 257 -11.27 19.53 18.01
CA ALA A 257 -12.18 20.20 17.09
C ALA A 257 -13.19 19.20 16.50
N ALA A 258 -14.45 19.62 16.37
CA ALA A 258 -15.49 18.79 15.74
C ALA A 258 -15.13 18.39 14.30
N SER A 259 -14.43 19.27 13.56
CA SER A 259 -13.93 19.01 12.22
C SER A 259 -12.83 17.94 12.20
N SER A 260 -12.00 17.85 13.25
CA SER A 260 -10.98 16.79 13.36
C SER A 260 -11.61 15.43 13.70
N ALA A 261 -12.63 15.40 14.55
CA ALA A 261 -13.39 14.17 14.80
C ALA A 261 -14.12 13.69 13.52
N LEU A 262 -14.68 14.62 12.75
CA LEU A 262 -15.31 14.30 11.46
C LEU A 262 -14.29 13.84 10.41
N ALA A 263 -13.09 14.41 10.38
CA ALA A 263 -12.00 13.93 9.53
C ALA A 263 -11.64 12.48 9.85
N LEU A 264 -11.42 12.15 11.13
CA LEU A 264 -11.12 10.78 11.53
C LEU A 264 -12.27 9.81 11.22
N TYR A 265 -13.54 10.23 11.36
CA TYR A 265 -14.70 9.40 11.01
C TYR A 265 -14.63 8.91 9.56
N TRP A 266 -14.27 9.79 8.64
CA TRP A 266 -14.10 9.44 7.23
C TRP A 266 -12.79 8.71 6.95
N ASN A 267 -11.71 9.06 7.65
CA ASN A 267 -10.42 8.36 7.56
C ASN A 267 -10.55 6.88 7.96
N LEU A 268 -11.33 6.57 9.00
CA LEU A 268 -11.65 5.21 9.44
C LEU A 268 -12.61 4.45 8.50
N GLY A 269 -12.95 5.02 7.34
CA GLY A 269 -13.76 4.36 6.34
C GLY A 269 -15.20 4.11 6.79
N ALA A 270 -15.87 5.08 7.43
CA ALA A 270 -17.26 4.93 7.89
C ALA A 270 -18.24 4.35 6.84
N SER A 271 -17.99 4.63 5.55
CA SER A 271 -18.74 4.10 4.41
C SER A 271 -18.70 2.58 4.29
N TRP A 272 -17.70 1.91 4.85
CA TRP A 272 -17.53 0.45 4.87
C TRP A 272 -18.44 -0.25 5.87
N TYR A 273 -18.93 0.49 6.87
CA TYR A 273 -19.70 -0.06 7.97
C TYR A 273 -21.22 0.03 7.75
N VAL A 274 -21.66 0.65 6.65
CA VAL A 274 -23.08 0.80 6.29
C VAL A 274 -23.81 -0.52 5.96
N PRO A 275 -23.13 -1.60 5.52
CA PRO A 275 -23.77 -2.90 5.33
C PRO A 275 -24.08 -3.64 6.64
N PHE A 276 -23.67 -3.14 7.80
CA PHE A 276 -23.89 -3.78 9.10
C PHE A 276 -24.95 -3.02 9.91
N ALA A 277 -26.05 -3.69 10.26
CA ALA A 277 -27.14 -3.07 11.02
C ALA A 277 -26.69 -2.74 12.45
N THR A 278 -26.01 -3.68 13.10
CA THR A 278 -25.49 -3.58 14.47
C THR A 278 -23.98 -3.79 14.52
N ILE A 279 -23.34 -3.43 15.64
CA ILE A 279 -21.90 -3.70 15.87
C ILE A 279 -21.64 -5.21 15.88
N GLU A 280 -22.61 -6.00 16.33
CA GLU A 280 -22.46 -7.45 16.45
C GLU A 280 -22.44 -8.16 15.11
N ASP A 281 -23.01 -7.53 14.08
CA ASP A 281 -22.96 -8.00 12.69
C ASP A 281 -21.58 -7.73 12.05
N VAL A 282 -20.78 -6.82 12.63
CA VAL A 282 -19.44 -6.48 12.14
C VAL A 282 -18.47 -7.61 12.48
N PRO A 283 -17.54 -7.98 11.56
CA PRO A 283 -16.46 -8.91 11.84
C PRO A 283 -15.73 -8.56 13.13
N LYS A 284 -15.38 -9.60 13.91
CA LYS A 284 -14.87 -9.44 15.28
C LYS A 284 -13.67 -8.50 15.36
N SER A 285 -12.77 -8.56 14.38
CA SER A 285 -11.60 -7.69 14.23
C SER A 285 -11.93 -6.21 14.05
N HIS A 286 -13.09 -5.88 13.46
CA HIS A 286 -13.48 -4.49 13.16
C HIS A 286 -14.54 -3.92 14.11
N ARG A 287 -15.03 -4.70 15.08
CA ARG A 287 -16.07 -4.25 16.03
C ARG A 287 -15.62 -3.05 16.85
N TYR A 288 -14.33 -2.98 17.19
CA TYR A 288 -13.79 -1.87 17.95
C TYR A 288 -13.87 -0.56 17.15
N THR A 289 -13.35 -0.54 15.92
CA THR A 289 -13.48 0.61 15.02
C THR A 289 -14.95 1.00 14.81
N ALA A 290 -15.84 0.01 14.60
CA ALA A 290 -17.27 0.27 14.43
C ALA A 290 -17.86 0.97 15.67
N ALA A 291 -17.48 0.56 16.88
CA ALA A 291 -17.90 1.20 18.12
C ALA A 291 -17.36 2.63 18.24
N VAL A 292 -16.10 2.88 17.87
CA VAL A 292 -15.50 4.22 17.84
C VAL A 292 -16.24 5.15 16.86
N LEU A 293 -16.57 4.65 15.67
CA LEU A 293 -17.39 5.40 14.71
C LEU A 293 -18.74 5.81 15.30
N ARG A 294 -19.40 4.93 16.07
CA ARG A 294 -20.67 5.26 16.76
C ARG A 294 -20.48 6.29 17.86
N GLN A 295 -19.38 6.21 18.59
CA GLN A 295 -19.03 7.17 19.62
C GLN A 295 -18.79 8.56 19.01
N ILE A 296 -18.07 8.65 17.88
CA ILE A 296 -17.87 9.91 17.16
C ILE A 296 -19.22 10.49 16.72
N GLU A 297 -20.11 9.65 16.20
CA GLU A 297 -21.45 10.09 15.79
C GLU A 297 -22.27 10.67 16.92
N GLN A 298 -22.30 9.95 18.04
CA GLN A 298 -23.00 10.40 19.24
C GLN A 298 -22.43 11.73 19.74
N ARG A 299 -21.10 11.82 19.89
CA ARG A 299 -20.43 13.01 20.44
C ARG A 299 -20.57 14.23 19.54
N LEU A 300 -20.52 14.05 18.21
CA LEU A 300 -20.79 15.15 17.27
C LEU A 300 -22.25 15.61 17.34
N ALA A 301 -23.21 14.70 17.51
CA ALA A 301 -24.63 15.04 17.66
C ALA A 301 -24.92 15.77 18.99
N GLU A 302 -24.20 15.40 20.06
CA GLU A 302 -24.30 16.02 21.38
C GLU A 302 -23.53 17.36 21.48
N GLY A 303 -22.75 17.73 20.46
CA GLY A 303 -21.91 18.93 20.49
C GLY A 303 -20.75 18.83 21.49
N ALA A 304 -20.24 17.62 21.72
CA ALA A 304 -19.20 17.34 22.73
C ALA A 304 -17.77 17.72 22.29
N TYR A 305 -17.59 18.25 21.08
CA TYR A 305 -16.31 18.68 20.52
C TYR A 305 -16.26 20.20 20.39
N ALA A 306 -15.06 20.77 20.53
CA ALA A 306 -14.85 22.20 20.44
C ALA A 306 -14.98 22.73 19.00
N ASP A 307 -15.27 24.02 18.88
CA ASP A 307 -15.14 24.75 17.63
C ASP A 307 -13.85 25.58 17.69
N HIS A 308 -12.90 25.26 16.81
CA HIS A 308 -11.62 25.96 16.69
C HIS A 308 -11.54 26.76 15.39
N GLY A 309 -12.67 26.98 14.69
CA GLY A 309 -12.68 27.63 13.39
C GLY A 309 -12.03 26.80 12.28
N LEU A 310 -11.81 25.50 12.49
CA LEU A 310 -11.30 24.56 11.50
C LEU A 310 -12.46 24.00 10.68
N GLY A 311 -12.32 23.99 9.37
CA GLY A 311 -13.29 23.42 8.46
C GLY A 311 -13.02 21.95 8.15
N PHE A 312 -14.03 21.27 7.63
CA PHE A 312 -13.87 19.97 6.98
C PHE A 312 -14.93 19.84 5.88
N ASP A 313 -14.50 19.44 4.69
CA ASP A 313 -15.40 19.13 3.58
C ASP A 313 -15.04 17.77 3.00
N LEU A 314 -16.01 16.86 2.99
CA LEU A 314 -15.85 15.53 2.44
C LEU A 314 -15.66 15.56 0.93
N GLU A 315 -16.33 16.46 0.20
CA GLU A 315 -16.20 16.51 -1.27
C GLU A 315 -14.79 16.93 -1.68
N TRP A 316 -14.19 17.84 -0.92
CA TRP A 316 -12.84 18.31 -1.17
C TRP A 316 -11.76 17.28 -0.80
N ASN A 317 -12.00 16.49 0.24
CA ASN A 317 -11.08 15.42 0.69
C ASN A 317 -11.45 14.03 0.15
N ARG A 318 -12.48 13.92 -0.70
CA ARG A 318 -13.04 12.65 -1.21
C ARG A 318 -12.04 11.71 -1.86
N PRO A 319 -11.02 12.18 -2.62
CA PRO A 319 -10.01 11.28 -3.19
C PRO A 319 -9.22 10.51 -2.14
N ARG A 320 -9.23 10.96 -0.87
CA ARG A 320 -8.42 10.40 0.22
C ARG A 320 -9.17 9.39 1.08
N PHE A 321 -10.49 9.38 1.03
CA PHE A 321 -11.30 8.49 1.86
C PHE A 321 -11.74 7.28 1.07
N PRO A 322 -11.68 6.08 1.68
CA PRO A 322 -11.99 4.87 0.95
C PRO A 322 -13.45 4.94 0.48
N THR A 323 -13.63 4.78 -0.83
CA THR A 323 -14.95 4.86 -1.47
C THR A 323 -15.91 3.90 -0.80
N ARG A 324 -17.19 4.28 -0.75
CA ARG A 324 -18.25 3.37 -0.29
C ARG A 324 -18.08 2.04 -0.98
N TRP A 325 -18.09 0.96 -0.21
CA TRP A 325 -18.01 -0.39 -0.76
C TRP A 325 -19.12 -0.58 -1.82
N PRO A 326 -18.75 -0.72 -3.10
CA PRO A 326 -19.71 -0.81 -4.18
C PRO A 326 -20.58 -2.08 -4.05
N GLY A 327 -21.84 -1.99 -4.46
CA GLY A 327 -22.71 -3.17 -4.59
C GLY A 327 -23.34 -3.73 -3.31
N ARG A 328 -23.02 -3.22 -2.11
CA ARG A 328 -23.64 -3.67 -0.84
C ARG A 328 -24.85 -2.83 -0.44
N GLU A 329 -25.88 -3.51 0.07
CA GLU A 329 -27.08 -2.89 0.63
C GLU A 329 -26.72 -2.02 1.85
N VAL A 330 -27.34 -0.85 1.96
CA VAL A 330 -27.22 0.00 3.14
C VAL A 330 -28.20 -0.52 4.19
N LEU A 331 -27.73 -1.37 5.09
CA LEU A 331 -28.53 -1.80 6.24
C LEU A 331 -28.57 -0.70 7.32
N ARG A 332 -27.58 0.19 7.31
CA ARG A 332 -27.55 1.36 8.19
C ARG A 332 -27.00 2.59 7.46
N ALA A 333 -27.83 3.61 7.36
CA ALA A 333 -27.41 4.90 6.81
C ALA A 333 -26.43 5.64 7.75
N ILE A 334 -25.44 6.29 7.14
CA ILE A 334 -24.60 7.29 7.82
C ILE A 334 -25.49 8.48 8.22
N PRO A 335 -25.43 8.98 9.48
CA PRO A 335 -26.22 10.13 9.92
C PRO A 335 -26.02 11.36 9.01
N ALA A 336 -27.10 12.08 8.72
CA ALA A 336 -27.09 13.25 7.82
C ALA A 336 -26.02 14.29 8.21
N LEU A 337 -25.82 14.49 9.52
CA LEU A 337 -24.79 15.34 10.11
C LEU A 337 -23.37 15.08 9.57
N MET A 338 -23.03 13.83 9.25
CA MET A 338 -21.66 13.48 8.81
C MET A 338 -21.36 13.85 7.38
N TRP A 339 -22.40 14.07 6.58
CA TRP A 339 -22.28 14.51 5.20
C TRP A 339 -22.19 16.03 5.08
N LEU A 340 -22.52 16.77 6.14
CA LEU A 340 -22.54 18.23 6.09
C LEU A 340 -21.10 18.77 6.22
N PRO A 341 -20.67 19.65 5.31
CA PRO A 341 -19.39 20.32 5.47
C PRO A 341 -19.43 21.18 6.74
N ARG A 342 -18.32 21.18 7.47
CA ARG A 342 -18.12 22.06 8.62
C ARG A 342 -17.40 23.33 8.16
N PRO A 343 -17.97 24.52 8.38
CA PRO A 343 -17.35 25.77 7.98
C PRO A 343 -16.11 26.05 8.83
N GLY A 344 -15.11 26.68 8.22
CA GLY A 344 -13.88 27.07 8.88
C GLY A 344 -12.70 27.07 7.91
N GLN A 345 -11.51 27.32 8.43
CA GLN A 345 -10.27 27.18 7.68
C GLN A 345 -10.06 25.69 7.39
N ILE A 346 -10.13 25.33 6.11
CA ILE A 346 -9.75 24.00 5.66
C ILE A 346 -8.24 23.88 5.80
N VAL A 347 -7.79 22.79 6.42
CA VAL A 347 -6.37 22.52 6.61
C VAL A 347 -5.85 21.88 5.33
N GLU A 348 -4.93 22.57 4.66
CA GLU A 348 -4.21 22.02 3.51
C GLU A 348 -3.12 21.06 3.99
N GLU A 349 -2.72 20.18 3.08
CA GLU A 349 -1.57 19.31 3.24
C GLU A 349 -0.31 20.17 3.38
N SER A 350 0.53 19.83 4.35
CA SER A 350 1.78 20.53 4.58
C SER A 350 2.91 19.68 4.05
N ASP A 351 3.78 20.24 3.22
CA ASP A 351 4.98 19.56 2.69
C ASP A 351 5.93 19.09 3.81
N GLU A 352 5.78 19.62 5.04
CA GLU A 352 6.57 19.29 6.24
C GLU A 352 5.99 18.13 7.08
N VAL A 353 4.85 17.54 6.69
CA VAL A 353 4.20 16.44 7.41
C VAL A 353 4.36 15.17 6.60
N ASP A 354 4.90 14.12 7.22
CA ASP A 354 5.03 12.81 6.57
C ASP A 354 3.62 12.27 6.26
N PHE A 355 3.42 11.92 4.99
CA PHE A 355 2.16 11.43 4.42
C PHE A 355 1.67 10.15 5.12
N ILE A 356 2.58 9.35 5.69
CA ILE A 356 2.24 8.04 6.26
C ILE A 356 1.78 8.18 7.71
N SER A 357 2.40 9.08 8.49
CA SER A 357 2.11 9.21 9.92
C SER A 357 1.20 10.39 10.27
N GLY A 358 1.10 11.42 9.41
CA GLY A 358 0.40 12.67 9.76
C GLY A 358 1.10 13.46 10.89
N LEU A 359 2.34 13.09 11.21
CA LEU A 359 3.19 13.74 12.22
C LEU A 359 4.24 14.62 11.54
N PRO A 360 4.69 15.70 12.19
CA PRO A 360 5.90 16.41 11.78
C PRO A 360 7.10 15.45 11.71
N GLU A 361 8.00 15.67 10.76
CA GLU A 361 9.14 14.77 10.48
C GLU A 361 10.00 14.48 11.71
N ASP A 362 10.29 15.49 12.54
CA ASP A 362 11.07 15.35 13.77
C ASP A 362 10.37 14.47 14.83
N ILE A 363 9.04 14.53 14.88
CA ILE A 363 8.22 13.69 15.76
C ILE A 363 8.13 12.26 15.22
N ALA A 364 8.00 12.10 13.90
CA ALA A 364 7.99 10.79 13.25
C ALA A 364 9.33 10.06 13.46
N GLU A 365 10.45 10.76 13.30
CA GLU A 365 11.79 10.22 13.57
C GLU A 365 11.98 9.86 15.05
N ALA A 366 11.57 10.74 15.97
CA ALA A 366 11.62 10.45 17.41
C ALA A 366 10.74 9.25 17.80
N LEU A 367 9.58 9.09 17.16
CA LEU A 367 8.68 7.97 17.36
C LEU A 367 9.30 6.65 16.87
N ALA A 368 9.89 6.65 15.68
CA ALA A 368 10.58 5.48 15.13
C ALA A 368 11.72 5.04 16.08
N ASN A 369 12.57 5.98 16.50
CA ASN A 369 13.65 5.73 17.45
C ASN A 369 13.19 5.19 18.80
N ALA A 370 12.01 5.61 19.28
CA ALA A 370 11.45 5.13 20.54
C ALA A 370 10.88 3.71 20.43
N ARG A 371 10.38 3.33 19.26
CA ARG A 371 9.77 2.00 19.01
C ARG A 371 10.79 0.93 18.62
N GLY A 372 12.00 1.32 18.18
CA GLY A 372 13.12 0.42 17.90
C GLY A 372 13.28 0.22 16.40
#